data_AF-A0A6P1DCW7-F1
#
_entry.id   AF-A0A6P1DCW7-F1
#
_cell.length_a   1.000
_cell.length_b   1.000
_cell.length_c   1.000
_cell.angle_alpha   90.00
_cell.angle_beta   90.00
_cell.angle_gamma   90.00
#
_symmetry.space_group_name_H-M   'P 1'
#
loop_
_entity.id
_entity.type
_entity.pdbx_description
1 polymer ?
#
loop_
_entity_poly.entity_id
_entity_poly.type
_entity_poly.pdbx_seq_one_letter_code
_entity_poly.pdbx_strand_id
1 'polypeptide(L)'
;MNLTPEQQAIINSNGNIKINAIAGSGKTTTVVEYAINKPAKSKILYLAFNKTVKDEAIQKFEKKGATNVTVETAHSLAYAYIVHKYHYNIINSYKAHELALLLELEEDSLRHGAIILANHVNKLTALYCNSNKKSLHQVNYLATIIDPQAKGFVTKYYEILIEKTQLFINKMDKGEADVTHDFYLKKFQLSNPKLYYDYIIFDEGQDASEAMLDIFLNQETTKIIVGDTHQQIYGWRYAINSLEKTDFKTFNLSTSFRFNQNIADLASQSLDLKRMIGNHISFPIQGKGQNRETNSKAIIARTNLGLLVNAIEYVVEEKKAKKIYFEGNINSYTYAEDGASLFDVLNLYTNKKHLIRDLLIKGMKDIVDLESYVKITEDKSLGMLIEIVKKYGNKIPAILKEIKAKHINSNNKEDAEVIFSTVHRSKGMEYDSVILANDFIDEEKIQYLKDEYENTQSSKINEEINLLYVAITRTKNKLYIPENLLPLRFPECENIIIVPSNKDDNQIVIDPNSELAKEIQKKHNNAFKPWTFEQEIKLKEKLTAKSSIKEISVIMGRSTKSIRAKMDSLKIKE
;
A
#
# COMPACT_ATOMS: atom_id res chain seq x y z
N MET A 1 -19.11 21.79 -18.27
CA MET A 1 -18.71 21.62 -16.85
C MET A 1 -18.19 22.97 -16.38
N ASN A 2 -18.68 23.51 -15.27
CA ASN A 2 -18.17 24.78 -14.75
C ASN A 2 -16.91 24.50 -13.92
N LEU A 3 -15.79 25.09 -14.33
CA LEU A 3 -14.51 24.98 -13.64
C LEU A 3 -14.55 25.75 -12.32
N THR A 4 -13.88 25.25 -11.29
CA THR A 4 -13.73 25.99 -10.03
C THR A 4 -12.76 27.17 -10.19
N PRO A 5 -12.80 28.17 -9.29
CA PRO A 5 -11.79 29.23 -9.27
C PRO A 5 -10.35 28.70 -9.17
N GLU A 6 -10.13 27.62 -8.41
CA GLU A 6 -8.83 26.95 -8.30
C GLU A 6 -8.39 26.35 -9.64
N GLN A 7 -9.30 25.65 -10.34
CA GLN A 7 -9.03 25.09 -11.67
C GLN A 7 -8.73 26.20 -12.69
N GLN A 8 -9.50 27.28 -12.67
CA GLN A 8 -9.29 28.41 -13.58
C GLN A 8 -7.94 29.10 -13.33
N ALA A 9 -7.55 29.26 -12.05
CA ALA A 9 -6.26 29.82 -11.68
C ALA A 9 -5.09 28.95 -12.19
N ILE A 10 -5.23 27.62 -12.14
CA ILE A 10 -4.25 26.68 -12.70
C ILE A 10 -4.17 26.81 -14.22
N ILE A 11 -5.31 26.79 -14.92
CA ILE A 11 -5.35 26.88 -16.39
C ILE A 11 -4.69 28.17 -16.91
N ASN A 12 -4.94 29.28 -16.21
CA ASN A 12 -4.39 30.60 -16.55
C ASN A 12 -2.94 30.80 -16.08
N SER A 13 -2.33 29.81 -15.42
CA SER A 13 -0.97 29.91 -14.91
C SER A 13 0.10 29.67 -15.99
N ASN A 14 1.29 30.20 -15.73
CA ASN A 14 2.48 30.11 -16.58
C ASN A 14 3.69 29.65 -15.76
N GLY A 15 4.71 29.12 -16.46
CA GLY A 15 5.93 28.62 -15.83
C GLY A 15 5.74 27.23 -15.21
N ASN A 16 6.75 26.80 -14.45
CA ASN A 16 6.71 25.51 -13.78
C ASN A 16 5.73 25.57 -12.60
N ILE A 17 4.80 24.62 -12.54
CA ILE A 17 3.77 24.58 -11.50
C ILE A 17 3.68 23.19 -10.88
N LYS A 18 3.34 23.18 -9.59
CA LYS A 18 2.93 22.01 -8.83
C LYS A 18 1.46 22.15 -8.48
N ILE A 19 0.67 21.12 -8.73
CA ILE A 19 -0.75 21.07 -8.37
C ILE A 19 -0.90 19.99 -7.30
N ASN A 20 -1.08 20.39 -6.04
CA ASN A 20 -1.45 19.46 -4.98
C ASN A 20 -2.97 19.41 -4.88
N ALA A 21 -3.54 18.22 -4.93
CA ALA A 21 -4.97 18.05 -5.09
C ALA A 21 -5.45 16.94 -4.16
N ILE A 22 -6.73 16.98 -3.78
CA ILE A 22 -7.33 15.89 -3.01
C ILE A 22 -7.99 14.84 -3.91
N ALA A 23 -8.33 13.70 -3.33
CA ALA A 23 -9.16 12.67 -3.96
C ALA A 23 -10.47 13.25 -4.52
N GLY A 24 -10.79 12.93 -5.79
CA GLY A 24 -12.05 13.34 -6.41
C GLY A 24 -12.13 14.81 -6.84
N SER A 25 -11.01 15.55 -6.83
CA SER A 25 -10.98 16.98 -7.18
C SER A 25 -10.95 17.33 -8.66
N GLY A 26 -10.87 16.31 -9.53
CA GLY A 26 -10.80 16.52 -10.98
C GLY A 26 -9.40 16.83 -11.52
N LYS A 27 -8.33 16.34 -10.87
CA LYS A 27 -6.91 16.50 -11.27
C LYS A 27 -6.68 16.36 -12.77
N THR A 28 -7.00 15.20 -13.33
CA THR A 28 -6.80 14.89 -14.75
C THR A 28 -7.63 15.81 -15.64
N THR A 29 -8.86 16.15 -15.25
CA THR A 29 -9.69 17.12 -15.99
C THR A 29 -9.02 18.49 -16.02
N THR A 30 -8.53 18.98 -14.87
CA THR A 30 -7.81 20.25 -14.77
C THR A 30 -6.58 20.28 -15.67
N VAL A 31 -5.82 19.19 -15.72
CA VAL A 31 -4.62 19.08 -16.57
C VAL A 31 -4.98 19.00 -18.06
N VAL A 32 -6.02 18.26 -18.43
CA VAL A 32 -6.51 18.21 -19.80
C VAL A 32 -6.93 19.61 -20.25
N GLU A 33 -7.71 20.33 -19.44
CA GLU A 33 -8.11 21.71 -19.72
C GLU A 33 -6.89 22.66 -19.78
N TYR A 34 -5.91 22.51 -18.90
CA TYR A 34 -4.66 23.28 -18.95
C TYR A 34 -3.94 23.08 -20.30
N ALA A 35 -3.81 21.84 -20.76
CA ALA A 35 -3.08 21.51 -21.97
C ALA A 35 -3.78 22.02 -23.25
N ILE A 36 -5.10 21.86 -23.35
CA ILE A 36 -5.85 22.33 -24.55
C ILE A 36 -5.94 23.85 -24.65
N ASN A 37 -5.73 24.57 -23.54
CA ASN A 37 -5.67 26.04 -23.52
C ASN A 37 -4.26 26.58 -23.84
N LYS A 38 -3.27 25.72 -24.12
CA LYS A 38 -1.95 26.17 -24.60
C LYS A 38 -1.98 26.43 -26.11
N PRO A 39 -1.05 27.23 -26.65
CA PRO A 39 -1.01 27.54 -28.08
C PRO A 39 -1.04 26.26 -28.93
N ALA A 40 -1.86 26.22 -29.98
CA ALA A 40 -2.07 25.02 -30.80
C ALA A 40 -0.77 24.45 -31.43
N LYS A 41 0.26 25.31 -31.61
CA LYS A 41 1.58 24.91 -32.13
C LYS A 41 2.48 24.24 -31.10
N SER A 42 2.14 24.29 -29.82
CA SER A 42 2.97 23.76 -28.73
C SER A 42 2.94 22.24 -28.71
N LYS A 43 4.09 21.60 -28.55
CA LYS A 43 4.22 20.16 -28.36
C LYS A 43 4.13 19.83 -26.87
N ILE A 44 3.16 19.01 -26.48
CA ILE A 44 2.92 18.65 -25.09
C ILE A 44 3.18 17.16 -24.90
N LEU A 45 4.00 16.81 -23.90
CA LEU A 45 4.12 15.44 -23.42
C LEU A 45 3.35 15.30 -22.11
N TYR A 46 2.38 14.40 -22.08
CA TYR A 46 1.68 14.00 -20.87
C TYR A 46 2.24 12.64 -20.42
N LEU A 47 2.80 12.61 -19.21
CA LEU A 47 3.33 11.44 -18.54
C LEU A 47 2.31 10.92 -17.52
N ALA A 48 1.70 9.79 -17.84
CA ALA A 48 0.86 9.01 -16.93
C ALA A 48 1.71 8.06 -16.07
N PHE A 49 1.32 7.84 -14.83
CA PHE A 49 2.00 6.88 -13.95
C PHE A 49 1.87 5.43 -14.41
N ASN A 50 0.68 5.02 -14.87
CA ASN A 50 0.41 3.64 -15.31
C ASN A 50 -0.43 3.59 -16.59
N LYS A 51 -0.58 2.39 -17.16
CA LYS A 51 -1.31 2.17 -18.42
C LYS A 51 -2.78 2.57 -18.32
N THR A 52 -3.47 2.27 -17.23
CA THR A 52 -4.88 2.64 -17.04
C THR A 52 -5.06 4.16 -17.08
N VAL A 53 -4.20 4.91 -16.39
CA VAL A 53 -4.21 6.38 -16.40
C VAL A 53 -3.85 6.92 -17.79
N LYS A 54 -2.90 6.29 -18.50
CA LYS A 54 -2.56 6.64 -19.89
C LYS A 54 -3.78 6.50 -20.80
N ASP A 55 -4.45 5.35 -20.77
CA ASP A 55 -5.59 5.05 -21.63
C ASP A 55 -6.77 6.00 -21.34
N GLU A 56 -7.03 6.32 -20.06
CA GLU A 56 -8.04 7.31 -19.67
C GLU A 56 -7.69 8.73 -20.16
N ALA A 57 -6.42 9.14 -20.06
CA ALA A 57 -5.96 10.43 -20.53
C ALA A 57 -6.09 10.57 -22.05
N ILE A 58 -5.73 9.53 -22.82
CA ILE A 58 -5.90 9.48 -24.28
C ILE A 58 -7.35 9.77 -24.64
N GLN A 59 -8.30 9.03 -24.06
CA GLN A 59 -9.73 9.22 -24.34
C GLN A 59 -10.22 10.64 -24.01
N LYS A 60 -9.72 11.25 -22.93
CA LYS A 60 -10.07 12.63 -22.55
C LYS A 60 -9.52 13.65 -23.54
N PHE A 61 -8.29 13.49 -24.00
CA PHE A 61 -7.67 14.38 -24.99
C PHE A 61 -8.35 14.24 -26.37
N GLU A 62 -8.65 13.02 -26.80
CA GLU A 62 -9.36 12.75 -28.06
C GLU A 62 -10.76 13.39 -28.07
N LYS A 63 -11.53 13.24 -26.97
CA LYS A 63 -12.84 13.89 -26.82
C LYS A 63 -12.79 15.41 -26.89
N LYS A 64 -11.64 16.01 -26.59
CA LYS A 64 -11.39 17.46 -26.67
C LYS A 64 -10.77 17.89 -28.00
N GLY A 65 -10.51 16.96 -28.92
CA GLY A 65 -9.91 17.25 -30.22
C GLY A 65 -8.44 17.69 -30.13
N ALA A 66 -7.73 17.33 -29.06
CA ALA A 66 -6.33 17.72 -28.88
C ALA A 66 -5.42 16.88 -29.78
N THR A 67 -4.72 17.52 -30.72
CA THR A 67 -3.83 16.85 -31.68
C THR A 67 -2.35 17.08 -31.39
N ASN A 68 -2.02 17.97 -30.46
CA ASN A 68 -0.67 18.39 -30.12
C ASN A 68 -0.15 17.77 -28.80
N VAL A 69 -0.83 16.74 -28.28
CA VAL A 69 -0.50 16.06 -27.03
C VAL A 69 -0.06 14.63 -27.31
N THR A 70 1.13 14.28 -26.85
CA THR A 70 1.63 12.90 -26.80
C THR A 70 1.43 12.36 -25.39
N VAL A 71 0.71 11.24 -25.24
CA VAL A 71 0.43 10.62 -23.94
C VAL A 71 1.28 9.36 -23.80
N GLU A 72 2.17 9.33 -22.81
CA GLU A 72 3.04 8.19 -22.53
C GLU A 72 3.10 7.85 -21.05
N THR A 73 3.59 6.66 -20.70
CA THR A 73 4.12 6.43 -19.36
C THR A 73 5.64 6.64 -19.37
N ALA A 74 6.25 6.95 -18.22
CA ALA A 74 7.72 7.06 -18.13
C ALA A 74 8.43 5.80 -18.65
N HIS A 75 7.88 4.63 -18.34
CA HIS A 75 8.38 3.34 -18.82
C HIS A 75 8.17 3.13 -20.33
N SER A 76 7.03 3.55 -20.89
CA SER A 76 6.77 3.43 -22.33
C SER A 76 7.71 4.34 -23.14
N LEU A 77 7.96 5.55 -22.62
CA LEU A 77 8.93 6.47 -23.18
C LEU A 77 10.35 5.87 -23.13
N ALA A 78 10.79 5.37 -21.96
CA ALA A 78 12.10 4.74 -21.82
C ALA A 78 12.25 3.50 -22.71
N TYR A 79 11.21 2.68 -22.83
CA TYR A 79 11.16 1.51 -23.71
C TYR A 79 11.45 1.90 -25.16
N ALA A 80 10.80 2.95 -25.66
CA ALA A 80 10.98 3.42 -27.03
C ALA A 80 12.43 3.85 -27.33
N TYR A 81 13.11 4.48 -26.37
CA TYR A 81 14.46 5.01 -26.55
C TYR A 81 15.56 3.97 -26.31
N ILE A 82 15.34 3.02 -25.40
CA ILE A 82 16.36 2.05 -24.98
C ILE A 82 16.10 0.70 -25.61
N VAL A 83 14.94 0.10 -25.40
CA VAL A 83 14.74 -1.30 -25.79
C VAL A 83 14.74 -1.48 -27.30
N HIS A 84 14.09 -0.59 -28.06
CA HIS A 84 14.15 -0.65 -29.53
C HIS A 84 15.55 -0.38 -30.08
N LYS A 85 16.29 0.54 -29.47
CA LYS A 85 17.63 0.93 -29.93
C LYS A 85 18.67 -0.17 -29.74
N TYR A 86 18.56 -0.92 -28.64
CA TYR A 86 19.53 -1.97 -28.29
C TYR A 86 19.01 -3.39 -28.54
N HIS A 87 17.79 -3.55 -29.04
CA HIS A 87 17.13 -4.83 -29.30
C HIS A 87 17.08 -5.77 -28.09
N TYR A 88 16.82 -5.22 -26.90
CA TYR A 88 16.74 -6.03 -25.69
C TYR A 88 15.47 -6.89 -25.65
N ASN A 89 15.63 -8.11 -25.16
CA ASN A 89 14.51 -8.91 -24.65
C ASN A 89 14.11 -8.41 -23.26
N ILE A 90 12.81 -8.44 -22.96
CA ILE A 90 12.28 -7.99 -21.67
C ILE A 90 11.83 -9.20 -20.85
N ILE A 91 12.14 -9.13 -19.56
CA ILE A 91 11.56 -10.00 -18.53
C ILE A 91 10.89 -9.15 -17.44
N ASN A 92 9.80 -9.66 -16.87
CA ASN A 92 9.08 -8.95 -15.80
C ASN A 92 9.92 -8.89 -14.52
N SER A 93 10.44 -10.04 -14.10
CA SER A 93 11.27 -10.21 -12.91
C SER A 93 12.04 -11.54 -13.00
N TYR A 94 13.18 -11.61 -12.31
CA TYR A 94 13.93 -12.84 -12.13
C TYR A 94 13.55 -13.51 -10.82
N LYS A 95 13.28 -14.82 -10.84
CA LYS A 95 13.15 -15.55 -9.58
C LYS A 95 14.52 -15.71 -8.93
N ALA A 96 14.56 -15.73 -7.60
CA ALA A 96 15.82 -15.81 -6.87
C ALA A 96 16.70 -17.01 -7.28
N HIS A 97 16.10 -18.18 -7.55
CA HIS A 97 16.84 -19.35 -8.00
C HIS A 97 17.38 -19.23 -9.44
N GLU A 98 16.63 -18.60 -10.35
CA GLU A 98 17.08 -18.34 -11.73
C GLU A 98 18.27 -17.39 -11.72
N LEU A 99 18.20 -16.35 -10.88
CA LEU A 99 19.28 -15.37 -10.74
C LEU A 99 20.52 -15.98 -10.06
N ALA A 100 20.33 -16.85 -9.07
CA ALA A 100 21.45 -17.57 -8.45
C ALA A 100 22.23 -18.41 -9.48
N LEU A 101 21.53 -19.07 -10.40
CA LEU A 101 22.15 -19.80 -11.51
C LEU A 101 22.83 -18.84 -12.51
N LEU A 102 22.16 -17.77 -12.92
CA LEU A 102 22.69 -16.78 -13.86
C LEU A 102 23.99 -16.11 -13.38
N LEU A 103 24.11 -15.92 -12.06
CA LEU A 103 25.26 -15.27 -11.43
C LEU A 103 26.28 -16.24 -10.84
N GLU A 104 26.08 -17.55 -11.07
CA GLU A 104 26.95 -18.62 -10.57
C GLU A 104 27.22 -18.45 -9.07
N LEU A 105 26.14 -18.31 -8.28
CA LEU A 105 26.25 -18.16 -6.84
C LEU A 105 26.44 -19.53 -6.18
N GLU A 106 27.50 -19.65 -5.39
CA GLU A 106 27.81 -20.89 -4.66
C GLU A 106 27.09 -20.93 -3.32
N GLU A 107 26.67 -22.13 -2.91
CA GLU A 107 26.15 -22.35 -1.56
C GLU A 107 27.30 -22.29 -0.55
N ASP A 108 27.12 -21.47 0.48
CA ASP A 108 28.01 -21.42 1.64
C ASP A 108 27.46 -22.38 2.73
N SER A 109 28.10 -22.40 3.88
CA SER A 109 27.64 -23.03 5.13
C SER A 109 26.20 -22.69 5.53
N LEU A 110 25.65 -21.56 5.07
CA LEU A 110 24.24 -21.21 5.27
C LEU A 110 23.37 -21.90 4.22
N ARG A 111 22.40 -22.70 4.69
CA ARG A 111 21.40 -23.32 3.84
C ARG A 111 20.64 -22.27 3.02
N HIS A 112 20.52 -22.50 1.71
CA HIS A 112 19.89 -21.59 0.74
C HIS A 112 20.60 -20.23 0.61
N GLY A 113 21.85 -20.12 1.05
CA GLY A 113 22.61 -18.87 1.08
C GLY A 113 22.73 -18.24 -0.30
N ALA A 114 22.94 -19.06 -1.34
CA ALA A 114 23.00 -18.60 -2.72
C ALA A 114 21.68 -17.94 -3.17
N ILE A 115 20.54 -18.56 -2.84
CA ILE A 115 19.21 -18.07 -3.22
C ILE A 115 18.84 -16.81 -2.42
N ILE A 116 19.17 -16.77 -1.12
CA ILE A 116 18.98 -15.59 -0.28
C ILE A 116 19.79 -14.41 -0.85
N LEU A 117 21.06 -14.63 -1.20
CA LEU A 117 21.91 -13.62 -1.80
C LEU A 117 21.33 -13.12 -3.13
N ALA A 118 20.86 -14.03 -4.00
CA ALA A 118 20.20 -13.64 -5.25
C ALA A 118 18.94 -12.79 -5.03
N ASN A 119 18.13 -13.10 -4.01
CA ASN A 119 16.98 -12.27 -3.65
C ASN A 119 17.41 -10.84 -3.28
N HIS A 120 18.48 -10.69 -2.50
CA HIS A 120 19.05 -9.37 -2.19
C HIS A 120 19.65 -8.67 -3.41
N VAL A 121 20.28 -9.39 -4.36
CA VAL A 121 20.75 -8.83 -5.64
C VAL A 121 19.58 -8.24 -6.42
N ASN A 122 18.45 -8.94 -6.53
CA ASN A 122 17.23 -8.42 -7.15
C ASN A 122 16.77 -7.12 -6.49
N LYS A 123 16.65 -7.12 -5.16
CA LYS A 123 16.19 -5.94 -4.38
C LYS A 123 17.13 -4.75 -4.51
N LEU A 124 18.44 -4.97 -4.47
CA LEU A 124 19.44 -3.92 -4.63
C LEU A 124 19.45 -3.37 -6.07
N THR A 125 19.33 -4.24 -7.07
CA THR A 125 19.20 -3.84 -8.47
C THR A 125 17.99 -2.93 -8.67
N ALA A 126 16.82 -3.34 -8.19
CA ALA A 126 15.58 -2.57 -8.30
C ALA A 126 15.67 -1.23 -7.55
N LEU A 127 16.29 -1.20 -6.37
CA LEU A 127 16.57 0.03 -5.62
C LEU A 127 17.49 0.99 -6.40
N TYR A 128 18.59 0.48 -6.96
CA TYR A 128 19.50 1.29 -7.77
C TYR A 128 18.79 1.85 -9.00
N CYS A 129 18.06 1.01 -9.72
CA CYS A 129 17.37 1.38 -10.94
C CYS A 129 16.27 2.43 -10.73
N ASN A 130 15.64 2.45 -9.56
CA ASN A 130 14.63 3.45 -9.21
C ASN A 130 15.19 4.70 -8.50
N SER A 131 16.48 4.71 -8.16
CA SER A 131 17.16 5.87 -7.56
C SER A 131 17.66 6.88 -8.61
N ASN A 132 17.96 8.11 -8.19
CA ASN A 132 18.68 9.07 -9.04
C ASN A 132 20.22 8.90 -9.03
N LYS A 133 20.75 7.88 -8.37
CA LYS A 133 22.19 7.69 -8.19
C LYS A 133 22.87 7.27 -9.49
N LYS A 134 24.04 7.83 -9.80
CA LYS A 134 24.77 7.48 -11.03
C LYS A 134 25.49 6.12 -10.92
N SER A 135 25.96 5.80 -9.72
CA SER A 135 26.68 4.55 -9.42
C SER A 135 25.98 3.74 -8.34
N LEU A 136 26.04 2.42 -8.45
CA LEU A 136 25.53 1.47 -7.46
C LEU A 136 26.08 1.73 -6.05
N HIS A 137 27.36 2.13 -5.96
CA HIS A 137 28.05 2.39 -4.68
C HIS A 137 27.47 3.58 -3.89
N GLN A 138 26.67 4.43 -4.54
CA GLN A 138 26.01 5.57 -3.88
C GLN A 138 24.66 5.20 -3.25
N VAL A 139 24.21 3.95 -3.43
CA VAL A 139 22.97 3.43 -2.87
C VAL A 139 23.24 2.84 -1.49
N ASN A 140 22.50 3.30 -0.48
CA ASN A 140 22.58 2.76 0.87
C ASN A 140 21.56 1.63 1.06
N TYR A 141 21.92 0.42 0.62
CA TYR A 141 21.01 -0.74 0.72
C TYR A 141 20.72 -1.15 2.16
N LEU A 142 21.74 -1.12 3.04
CA LEU A 142 21.61 -1.50 4.45
C LEU A 142 20.59 -0.66 5.22
N ALA A 143 20.39 0.61 4.83
CA ALA A 143 19.36 1.47 5.43
C ALA A 143 17.93 1.02 5.09
N THR A 144 17.75 0.16 4.10
CA THR A 144 16.43 -0.37 3.70
C THR A 144 16.03 -1.64 4.46
N ILE A 145 17.01 -2.33 5.07
CA ILE A 145 16.81 -3.61 5.77
C ILE A 145 16.42 -3.34 7.23
N ILE A 146 15.33 -3.97 7.66
CA ILE A 146 14.72 -3.74 8.97
C ILE A 146 15.04 -4.90 9.91
N ASP A 147 14.83 -6.13 9.45
CA ASP A 147 15.00 -7.32 10.28
C ASP A 147 16.47 -7.50 10.68
N PRO A 148 16.77 -7.71 11.98
CA PRO A 148 18.14 -7.87 12.45
C PRO A 148 18.89 -9.05 11.81
N GLN A 149 18.21 -10.16 11.50
CA GLN A 149 18.84 -11.33 10.87
C GLN A 149 19.13 -11.04 9.39
N ALA A 150 18.17 -10.43 8.69
CA ALA A 150 18.39 -9.94 7.32
C ALA A 150 19.57 -8.96 7.27
N LYS A 151 19.62 -8.00 8.20
CA LYS A 151 20.70 -7.01 8.28
C LYS A 151 22.04 -7.66 8.59
N GLY A 152 22.07 -8.64 9.49
CA GLY A 152 23.26 -9.45 9.76
C GLY A 152 23.77 -10.19 8.54
N PHE A 153 22.87 -10.84 7.79
CA PHE A 153 23.20 -11.51 6.54
C PHE A 153 23.75 -10.54 5.50
N VAL A 154 23.03 -9.46 5.20
CA VAL A 154 23.44 -8.47 4.19
C VAL A 154 24.77 -7.82 4.56
N THR A 155 25.01 -7.54 5.85
CA THR A 155 26.29 -6.98 6.31
C THR A 155 27.45 -7.96 6.07
N LYS A 156 27.25 -9.25 6.40
CA LYS A 156 28.26 -10.29 6.20
C LYS A 156 28.65 -10.45 4.73
N TYR A 157 27.68 -10.39 3.83
CA TYR A 157 27.88 -10.64 2.39
C TYR A 157 27.89 -9.36 1.54
N TYR A 158 28.10 -8.18 2.14
CA TYR A 158 27.87 -6.89 1.47
C TYR A 158 28.77 -6.68 0.23
N GLU A 159 30.04 -7.05 0.32
CA GLU A 159 30.99 -6.91 -0.80
C GLU A 159 30.58 -7.78 -1.99
N ILE A 160 30.28 -9.06 -1.73
CA ILE A 160 29.82 -10.01 -2.74
C ILE A 160 28.48 -9.55 -3.33
N LEU A 161 27.57 -9.03 -2.50
CA LEU A 161 26.28 -8.50 -2.95
C LEU A 161 26.46 -7.36 -3.96
N ILE A 162 27.37 -6.41 -3.69
CA ILE A 162 27.67 -5.29 -4.60
C ILE A 162 28.30 -5.82 -5.89
N GLU A 163 29.29 -6.70 -5.80
CA GLU A 163 29.96 -7.31 -6.95
C GLU A 163 28.96 -8.03 -7.87
N LYS A 164 28.14 -8.92 -7.31
CA LYS A 164 27.16 -9.71 -8.06
C LYS A 164 26.03 -8.85 -8.62
N THR A 165 25.63 -7.78 -7.92
CA THR A 165 24.68 -6.81 -8.46
C THR A 165 25.27 -6.04 -9.64
N GLN A 166 26.52 -5.61 -9.56
CA GLN A 166 27.20 -4.95 -10.68
C GLN A 166 27.36 -5.90 -11.88
N LEU A 167 27.71 -7.16 -11.64
CA LEU A 167 27.75 -8.19 -12.69
C LEU A 167 26.39 -8.37 -13.35
N PHE A 168 25.31 -8.43 -12.57
CA PHE A 168 23.96 -8.58 -13.10
C PHE A 168 23.54 -7.40 -13.99
N ILE A 169 23.79 -6.17 -13.52
CA ILE A 169 23.55 -4.94 -14.31
C ILE A 169 24.35 -4.97 -15.62
N ASN A 170 25.62 -5.39 -15.57
CA ASN A 170 26.47 -5.48 -16.76
C ASN A 170 25.97 -6.55 -17.76
N LYS A 171 25.46 -7.69 -17.28
CA LYS A 171 24.87 -8.72 -18.12
C LYS A 171 23.63 -8.21 -18.85
N MET A 172 22.73 -7.51 -18.15
CA MET A 172 21.58 -6.83 -18.77
C MET A 172 22.03 -5.79 -19.80
N ASP A 173 23.04 -4.98 -19.48
CA ASP A 173 23.55 -3.94 -20.38
C ASP A 173 24.15 -4.51 -21.68
N LYS A 174 24.81 -5.66 -21.60
CA LYS A 174 25.37 -6.37 -22.76
C LYS A 174 24.34 -7.21 -23.53
N GLY A 175 23.12 -7.37 -23.02
CA GLY A 175 22.13 -8.30 -23.57
C GLY A 175 22.45 -9.78 -23.34
N GLU A 176 23.34 -10.09 -22.38
CA GLU A 176 23.61 -11.46 -21.92
C GLU A 176 22.51 -11.96 -20.96
N ALA A 177 21.67 -11.06 -20.47
CA ALA A 177 20.51 -11.32 -19.64
C ALA A 177 19.35 -10.42 -20.12
N ASP A 178 18.12 -10.94 -20.08
CA ASP A 178 16.93 -10.16 -20.41
C ASP A 178 16.79 -8.97 -19.44
N VAL A 179 16.37 -7.81 -19.97
CA VAL A 179 16.31 -6.58 -19.18
C VAL A 179 14.98 -6.46 -18.45
N THR A 180 15.01 -5.94 -17.22
CA THR A 180 13.80 -5.61 -16.47
C THR A 180 13.24 -4.23 -16.85
N HIS A 181 11.99 -3.97 -16.46
CA HIS A 181 11.36 -2.66 -16.64
C HIS A 181 12.12 -1.52 -15.93
N ASP A 182 12.63 -1.80 -14.73
CA ASP A 182 13.43 -0.85 -13.97
C ASP A 182 14.79 -0.60 -14.62
N PHE A 183 15.42 -1.63 -15.19
CA PHE A 183 16.74 -1.50 -15.82
C PHE A 183 16.72 -0.54 -17.00
N TYR A 184 15.80 -0.72 -17.96
CA TYR A 184 15.80 0.16 -19.13
C TYR A 184 15.37 1.58 -18.77
N LEU A 185 14.53 1.77 -17.74
CA LEU A 185 14.21 3.09 -17.21
C LEU A 185 15.46 3.75 -16.62
N LYS A 186 16.26 3.00 -15.86
CA LYS A 186 17.54 3.46 -15.32
C LYS A 186 18.52 3.85 -16.44
N LYS A 187 18.67 2.99 -17.45
CA LYS A 187 19.53 3.25 -18.60
C LYS A 187 19.07 4.48 -19.37
N PHE A 188 17.76 4.70 -19.50
CA PHE A 188 17.20 5.92 -20.05
C PHE A 188 17.56 7.15 -19.21
N GLN A 189 17.36 7.10 -17.89
CA GLN A 189 17.76 8.18 -16.97
C GLN A 189 19.26 8.53 -17.10
N LEU A 190 20.13 7.52 -17.10
CA LEU A 190 21.58 7.70 -17.23
C LEU A 190 22.01 8.24 -18.60
N SER A 191 21.21 8.04 -19.65
CA SER A 191 21.47 8.60 -20.99
C SER A 191 21.27 10.13 -21.06
N ASN A 192 20.74 10.74 -20.00
CA ASN A 192 20.41 12.17 -19.90
C ASN A 192 19.61 12.66 -21.12
N PRO A 193 18.38 12.13 -21.31
CA PRO A 193 17.63 12.31 -22.55
C PRO A 193 17.15 13.76 -22.68
N LYS A 194 17.18 14.28 -23.91
CA LYS A 194 16.57 15.55 -24.27
C LYS A 194 15.24 15.30 -24.98
N LEU A 195 14.14 15.72 -24.35
CA LEU A 195 12.79 15.57 -24.87
C LEU A 195 12.34 16.89 -25.50
N TYR A 196 12.12 16.90 -26.82
CA TYR A 196 11.77 18.09 -27.59
C TYR A 196 10.28 18.46 -27.51
N TYR A 197 9.83 18.83 -26.31
CA TYR A 197 8.47 19.31 -26.02
C TYR A 197 8.50 20.70 -25.37
N ASP A 198 7.48 21.52 -25.63
CA ASP A 198 7.31 22.84 -25.02
C ASP A 198 6.72 22.78 -23.61
N TYR A 199 5.97 21.70 -23.33
CA TYR A 199 5.40 21.39 -22.03
C TYR A 199 5.54 19.90 -21.72
N ILE A 200 5.88 19.58 -20.47
CA ILE A 200 5.77 18.23 -19.93
C ILE A 200 4.86 18.27 -18.70
N ILE A 201 3.83 17.43 -18.72
CA ILE A 201 2.88 17.29 -17.64
C ILE A 201 3.02 15.90 -17.04
N PHE A 202 3.23 15.79 -15.73
CA PHE A 202 3.34 14.53 -15.02
C PHE A 202 2.13 14.36 -14.10
N ASP A 203 1.21 13.45 -14.46
CA ASP A 203 0.03 13.10 -13.67
C ASP A 203 0.34 11.95 -12.68
N GLU A 204 -0.35 11.98 -11.54
CA GLU A 204 -0.08 11.16 -10.36
C GLU A 204 1.40 11.24 -9.92
N GLY A 205 1.97 12.45 -10.01
CA GLY A 205 3.38 12.71 -9.75
C GLY A 205 3.85 12.34 -8.35
N GLN A 206 2.94 12.19 -7.37
CA GLN A 206 3.29 11.68 -6.04
C GLN A 206 3.81 10.24 -6.06
N ASP A 207 3.50 9.46 -7.09
CA ASP A 207 3.90 8.04 -7.18
C ASP A 207 5.20 7.84 -7.98
N ALA A 208 5.83 8.93 -8.46
CA ALA A 208 7.07 8.85 -9.22
C ALA A 208 8.25 8.40 -8.34
N SER A 209 9.11 7.54 -8.90
CA SER A 209 10.42 7.20 -8.33
C SER A 209 11.43 8.32 -8.57
N GLU A 210 12.57 8.27 -7.87
CA GLU A 210 13.63 9.27 -8.05
C GLU A 210 14.19 9.30 -9.48
N ALA A 211 14.31 8.13 -10.12
CA ALA A 211 14.73 8.05 -11.52
C ALA A 211 13.74 8.76 -12.48
N MET A 212 12.43 8.57 -12.28
CA MET A 212 11.42 9.24 -13.09
C MET A 212 11.42 10.75 -12.88
N LEU A 213 11.52 11.18 -11.61
CA LEU A 213 11.56 12.59 -11.25
C LEU A 213 12.82 13.28 -11.79
N ASP A 214 13.98 12.60 -11.76
CA ASP A 214 15.23 13.10 -12.34
C ASP A 214 15.11 13.34 -13.85
N ILE A 215 14.55 12.37 -14.61
CA ILE A 215 14.28 12.54 -16.05
C ILE A 215 13.41 13.78 -16.29
N PHE A 216 12.32 13.92 -15.52
CA PHE A 216 11.36 15.01 -15.67
C PHE A 216 11.98 16.38 -15.35
N LEU A 217 12.69 16.51 -14.23
CA LEU A 217 13.26 17.78 -13.76
C LEU A 217 14.37 18.30 -14.67
N ASN A 218 15.16 17.40 -15.27
CA ASN A 218 16.29 17.75 -16.13
C ASN A 218 15.86 18.22 -17.54
N GLN A 219 14.57 18.30 -17.85
CA GLN A 219 14.09 18.81 -19.14
C GLN A 219 14.03 20.34 -19.17
N GLU A 220 14.60 20.94 -20.22
CA GLU A 220 14.60 22.39 -20.49
C GLU A 220 13.26 22.87 -21.10
N THR A 221 12.18 22.66 -20.36
CA THR A 221 10.80 22.91 -20.82
C THR A 221 9.90 23.36 -19.66
N THR A 222 8.67 23.80 -19.98
CA THR A 222 7.67 24.12 -18.95
C THR A 222 7.15 22.83 -18.32
N LYS A 223 7.32 22.72 -16.99
CA LYS A 223 7.04 21.49 -16.23
C LYS A 223 5.82 21.65 -15.34
N ILE A 224 4.88 20.72 -15.47
CA ILE A 224 3.67 20.66 -14.65
C ILE A 224 3.68 19.32 -13.95
N ILE A 225 3.62 19.30 -12.62
CA ILE A 225 3.43 18.07 -11.85
C ILE A 225 2.13 18.18 -11.07
N VAL A 226 1.26 17.19 -11.19
CA VAL A 226 -0.01 17.13 -10.46
C VAL A 226 -0.08 15.85 -9.65
N GLY A 227 -0.70 15.91 -8.50
CA GLY A 227 -0.92 14.72 -7.69
C GLY A 227 -1.63 15.02 -6.37
N ASP A 228 -1.66 14.02 -5.52
CA ASP A 228 -2.20 14.11 -4.15
C ASP A 228 -1.15 13.59 -3.17
N THR A 229 -0.56 14.49 -2.37
CA THR A 229 0.47 14.12 -1.38
C THR A 229 -0.01 13.08 -0.36
N HIS A 230 -1.33 13.01 -0.13
CA HIS A 230 -1.96 12.06 0.79
C HIS A 230 -2.34 10.74 0.12
N GLN A 231 -2.21 10.60 -1.20
CA GLN A 231 -2.38 9.32 -1.91
C GLN A 231 -1.06 8.65 -2.30
N GLN A 232 0.09 9.13 -1.84
CA GLN A 232 1.37 8.44 -2.05
C GLN A 232 1.39 7.14 -1.21
N ILE A 233 1.21 6.00 -1.88
CA ILE A 233 1.08 4.66 -1.27
C ILE A 233 1.83 3.56 -2.05
N TYR A 234 2.74 3.94 -2.94
CA TYR A 234 3.56 3.01 -3.72
C TYR A 234 5.02 3.07 -3.28
N GLY A 235 5.31 3.32 -2.00
CA GLY A 235 6.67 3.36 -1.45
C GLY A 235 7.42 2.03 -1.65
N TRP A 236 6.69 0.92 -1.63
CA TRP A 236 7.22 -0.42 -1.98
C TRP A 236 7.65 -0.56 -3.44
N ARG A 237 7.19 0.33 -4.34
CA ARG A 237 7.70 0.50 -5.72
C ARG A 237 8.63 1.70 -5.86
N TYR A 238 9.30 2.08 -4.77
CA TYR A 238 10.28 3.16 -4.74
C TYR A 238 9.71 4.54 -5.05
N ALA A 239 8.37 4.71 -4.98
CA ALA A 239 7.77 6.03 -5.05
C ALA A 239 8.23 6.86 -3.85
N ILE A 240 8.62 8.09 -4.11
CA ILE A 240 9.01 9.06 -3.08
C ILE A 240 7.99 10.19 -3.03
N ASN A 241 8.07 11.09 -2.04
CA ASN A 241 7.21 12.28 -1.99
C ASN A 241 7.63 13.33 -3.05
N SER A 242 7.45 12.95 -4.32
CA SER A 242 7.95 13.66 -5.49
C SER A 242 7.35 15.06 -5.63
N LEU A 243 6.10 15.27 -5.22
CA LEU A 243 5.49 16.60 -5.17
C LEU A 243 6.25 17.54 -4.22
N GLU A 244 6.65 17.07 -3.04
CA GLU A 244 7.41 17.88 -2.09
C GLU A 244 8.85 18.16 -2.56
N LYS A 245 9.43 17.30 -3.41
CA LYS A 245 10.76 17.51 -3.99
C LYS A 245 10.82 18.54 -5.12
N THR A 246 9.69 19.15 -5.50
CA THR A 246 9.64 20.18 -6.54
C THR A 246 9.46 21.58 -5.95
N ASP A 247 10.39 22.47 -6.27
CA ASP A 247 10.36 23.90 -5.92
C ASP A 247 9.60 24.72 -6.99
N PHE A 248 8.38 24.29 -7.31
CA PHE A 248 7.51 24.94 -8.28
C PHE A 248 6.41 25.73 -7.57
N LYS A 249 5.86 26.74 -8.27
CA LYS A 249 4.70 27.48 -7.77
C LYS A 249 3.55 26.50 -7.50
N THR A 250 3.07 26.48 -6.26
CA THR A 250 2.06 25.52 -5.82
C THR A 250 0.65 26.07 -6.00
N PHE A 251 -0.23 25.25 -6.57
CA PHE A 251 -1.68 25.45 -6.62
C PHE A 251 -2.36 24.28 -5.91
N ASN A 252 -3.50 24.55 -5.28
CA ASN A 252 -4.26 23.53 -4.56
C ASN A 252 -5.61 23.27 -5.24
N LEU A 253 -6.05 22.01 -5.24
CA LEU A 253 -7.43 21.63 -5.55
C LEU A 253 -8.05 21.01 -4.29
N SER A 254 -8.85 21.81 -3.57
CA SER A 254 -9.36 21.49 -2.22
C SER A 254 -10.76 20.90 -2.20
N THR A 255 -11.46 20.91 -3.33
CA THR A 255 -12.86 20.47 -3.45
C THR A 255 -12.96 19.12 -4.15
N SER A 256 -13.59 18.14 -3.50
CA SER A 256 -13.90 16.82 -4.04
C SER A 256 -15.33 16.79 -4.57
N PHE A 257 -15.51 16.28 -5.79
CA PHE A 257 -16.82 16.03 -6.38
C PHE A 257 -17.25 14.57 -6.22
N ARG A 258 -16.43 13.73 -5.60
CA ARG A 258 -16.67 12.30 -5.40
C ARG A 258 -17.56 12.03 -4.19
N PHE A 259 -17.25 12.66 -3.06
CA PHE A 259 -17.86 12.38 -1.76
C PHE A 259 -18.38 13.65 -1.08
N ASN A 260 -19.33 13.47 -0.17
CA ASN A 260 -19.94 14.55 0.61
C ASN A 260 -19.03 15.04 1.74
N GLN A 261 -19.47 16.09 2.43
CA GLN A 261 -18.68 16.72 3.49
C GLN A 261 -18.40 15.78 4.68
N ASN A 262 -19.32 14.89 5.04
CA ASN A 262 -19.11 13.94 6.15
C ASN A 262 -17.89 13.02 5.91
N ILE A 263 -17.77 12.48 4.68
CA ILE A 263 -16.61 11.67 4.28
C ILE A 263 -15.35 12.55 4.18
N ALA A 264 -15.47 13.79 3.72
CA ALA A 264 -14.36 14.74 3.66
C ALA A 264 -13.80 15.06 5.06
N ASP A 265 -14.67 15.28 6.04
CA ASP A 265 -14.30 15.56 7.43
C ASP A 265 -13.58 14.36 8.06
N LEU A 266 -14.08 13.14 7.84
CA LEU A 266 -13.40 11.92 8.32
C LEU A 266 -12.04 11.74 7.64
N ALA A 267 -11.97 11.95 6.31
CA ALA A 267 -10.71 11.87 5.59
C ALA A 267 -9.70 12.88 6.13
N SER A 268 -10.13 14.11 6.39
CA SER A 268 -9.29 15.15 7.00
C SER A 268 -8.83 14.79 8.41
N GLN A 269 -9.73 14.27 9.26
CA GLN A 269 -9.37 13.86 10.62
C GLN A 269 -8.48 12.62 10.64
N SER A 270 -8.62 11.68 9.69
CA SER A 270 -7.70 10.54 9.57
C SER A 270 -6.28 11.00 9.25
N LEU A 271 -6.13 12.10 8.50
CA LEU A 271 -4.83 12.71 8.24
C LEU A 271 -4.26 13.44 9.46
N ASP A 272 -5.07 13.83 10.45
CA ASP A 272 -4.56 14.48 11.66
C ASP A 272 -3.66 13.56 12.49
N LEU A 273 -3.75 12.24 12.29
CA LEU A 273 -2.80 11.26 12.79
C LEU A 273 -1.35 11.59 12.38
N LYS A 274 -1.15 12.29 11.26
CA LYS A 274 0.18 12.74 10.82
C LYS A 274 0.82 13.75 11.79
N ARG A 275 0.03 14.46 12.59
CA ARG A 275 0.56 15.36 13.61
C ARG A 275 1.34 14.60 14.68
N MET A 276 0.99 13.33 14.94
CA MET A 276 1.73 12.48 15.86
C MET A 276 3.16 12.22 15.40
N ILE A 277 3.45 12.32 14.10
CA ILE A 277 4.80 12.15 13.54
C ILE A 277 5.43 13.48 13.09
N GLY A 278 4.91 14.61 13.56
CA GLY A 278 5.45 15.95 13.28
C GLY A 278 5.11 16.52 11.90
N ASN A 279 4.22 15.86 11.15
CA ASN A 279 3.79 16.33 9.83
C ASN A 279 2.54 17.21 9.96
N HIS A 280 2.49 18.30 9.19
CA HIS A 280 1.36 19.22 9.13
C HIS A 280 0.55 19.01 7.84
N ILE A 281 -0.78 19.12 7.94
CA ILE A 281 -1.68 19.08 6.78
C ILE A 281 -1.81 20.49 6.21
N SER A 282 -1.63 20.66 4.90
CA SER A 282 -1.40 21.99 4.33
C SER A 282 -2.64 22.71 3.79
N PHE A 283 -3.80 22.07 3.60
CA PHE A 283 -5.04 22.75 3.18
C PHE A 283 -6.32 21.92 3.44
N PRO A 284 -7.51 22.56 3.55
CA PRO A 284 -8.76 21.89 3.89
C PRO A 284 -9.29 20.96 2.79
N ILE A 285 -10.09 19.96 3.18
CA ILE A 285 -10.78 19.03 2.29
C ILE A 285 -12.29 19.38 2.28
N GLN A 286 -12.83 19.77 1.14
CA GLN A 286 -14.24 20.08 0.97
C GLN A 286 -14.94 18.98 0.15
N GLY A 287 -16.06 18.46 0.66
CA GLY A 287 -16.84 17.43 -0.02
C GLY A 287 -18.11 18.00 -0.66
N LYS A 288 -18.18 17.98 -1.99
CA LYS A 288 -19.36 18.41 -2.79
C LYS A 288 -20.01 17.26 -3.57
N GLY A 289 -19.62 16.02 -3.32
CA GLY A 289 -20.29 14.85 -3.89
C GLY A 289 -21.74 14.76 -3.43
N GLN A 290 -22.64 14.50 -4.37
CA GLN A 290 -24.09 14.42 -4.13
C GLN A 290 -24.66 13.01 -4.37
N ASN A 291 -23.80 12.01 -4.56
CA ASN A 291 -24.22 10.65 -4.83
C ASN A 291 -24.96 10.07 -3.61
N ARG A 292 -26.17 9.55 -3.85
CA ARG A 292 -27.02 8.87 -2.85
C ARG A 292 -27.27 7.40 -3.18
N GLU A 293 -26.76 6.93 -4.31
CA GLU A 293 -26.89 5.55 -4.76
C GLU A 293 -26.04 4.60 -3.91
N THR A 294 -26.33 3.29 -4.01
CA THR A 294 -25.58 2.20 -3.38
C THR A 294 -25.49 1.00 -4.33
N ASN A 295 -25.15 1.26 -5.59
CA ASN A 295 -25.10 0.24 -6.64
C ASN A 295 -23.83 -0.61 -6.58
N SER A 296 -22.74 -0.01 -6.12
CA SER A 296 -21.45 -0.68 -5.95
C SER A 296 -21.04 -0.73 -4.48
N LYS A 297 -20.66 -1.93 -4.02
CA LYS A 297 -20.19 -2.16 -2.65
C LYS A 297 -18.83 -2.83 -2.66
N ALA A 298 -17.88 -2.30 -1.90
CA ALA A 298 -16.54 -2.88 -1.77
C ALA A 298 -16.13 -3.12 -0.32
N ILE A 299 -15.44 -4.22 -0.06
CA ILE A 299 -14.65 -4.45 1.15
C ILE A 299 -13.20 -4.15 0.81
N ILE A 300 -12.61 -3.18 1.51
CA ILE A 300 -11.25 -2.72 1.31
C ILE A 300 -10.40 -3.09 2.52
N ALA A 301 -9.29 -3.80 2.28
CA ALA A 301 -8.32 -4.15 3.31
C ALA A 301 -6.93 -3.55 3.02
N ARG A 302 -6.14 -3.36 4.08
CA ARG A 302 -4.75 -2.89 3.99
C ARG A 302 -3.84 -3.97 3.39
N THR A 303 -4.05 -5.23 3.76
CA THR A 303 -3.20 -6.38 3.42
C THR A 303 -3.95 -7.44 2.62
N ASN A 304 -3.21 -8.28 1.88
CA ASN A 304 -3.79 -9.45 1.19
C ASN A 304 -4.38 -10.46 2.19
N LEU A 305 -3.71 -10.67 3.34
CA LEU A 305 -4.22 -11.51 4.43
C LEU A 305 -5.53 -10.95 4.97
N GLY A 306 -5.56 -9.67 5.35
CA GLY A 306 -6.77 -9.02 5.86
C GLY A 306 -7.93 -9.10 4.87
N LEU A 307 -7.66 -8.93 3.58
CA LEU A 307 -8.68 -9.10 2.54
C LEU A 307 -9.23 -10.52 2.49
N LEU A 308 -8.35 -11.52 2.51
CA LEU A 308 -8.78 -12.92 2.44
C LEU A 308 -9.56 -13.31 3.69
N VAL A 309 -9.09 -12.91 4.88
CA VAL A 309 -9.80 -13.13 6.16
C VAL A 309 -11.22 -12.56 6.09
N ASN A 310 -11.35 -11.30 5.67
CA ASN A 310 -12.67 -10.65 5.51
C ASN A 310 -13.53 -11.34 4.45
N ALA A 311 -12.94 -11.84 3.37
CA ALA A 311 -13.67 -12.61 2.38
C ALA A 311 -14.19 -13.93 2.93
N ILE A 312 -13.40 -14.63 3.74
CA ILE A 312 -13.81 -15.89 4.38
C ILE A 312 -14.96 -15.62 5.34
N GLU A 313 -14.82 -14.65 6.24
CA GLU A 313 -15.87 -14.28 7.20
C GLU A 313 -17.16 -13.88 6.46
N TYR A 314 -17.08 -12.94 5.53
CA TYR A 314 -18.25 -12.40 4.84
C TYR A 314 -18.97 -13.43 3.96
N VAL A 315 -18.21 -14.29 3.27
CA VAL A 315 -18.73 -15.18 2.22
C VAL A 315 -19.03 -16.58 2.75
N VAL A 316 -18.13 -17.14 3.57
CA VAL A 316 -18.19 -18.53 4.04
C VAL A 316 -18.91 -18.62 5.37
N GLU A 317 -18.53 -17.79 6.34
CA GLU A 317 -19.04 -17.88 7.71
C GLU A 317 -20.40 -17.20 7.84
N GLU A 318 -20.52 -15.94 7.41
CA GLU A 318 -21.74 -15.15 7.49
C GLU A 318 -22.69 -15.35 6.32
N LYS A 319 -22.20 -15.92 5.20
CA LYS A 319 -22.96 -16.18 3.97
C LYS A 319 -23.71 -14.96 3.43
N LYS A 320 -23.10 -13.76 3.55
CA LYS A 320 -23.72 -12.48 3.18
C LYS A 320 -23.69 -12.16 1.68
N ALA A 321 -22.92 -12.90 0.88
CA ALA A 321 -22.86 -12.71 -0.57
C ALA A 321 -22.78 -14.02 -1.36
N LYS A 322 -23.43 -14.03 -2.54
CA LYS A 322 -23.44 -15.13 -3.51
C LYS A 322 -22.67 -14.80 -4.79
N LYS A 323 -22.62 -13.52 -5.18
CA LYS A 323 -21.86 -13.03 -6.33
C LYS A 323 -20.80 -12.06 -5.85
N ILE A 324 -19.55 -12.47 -5.92
CA ILE A 324 -18.42 -11.68 -5.44
C ILE A 324 -17.43 -11.44 -6.56
N TYR A 325 -16.66 -10.36 -6.45
CA TYR A 325 -15.59 -10.06 -7.38
C TYR A 325 -14.31 -9.68 -6.63
N PHE A 326 -13.14 -10.13 -7.09
CA PHE A 326 -11.84 -9.72 -6.54
C PHE A 326 -11.12 -8.81 -7.53
N GLU A 327 -10.75 -7.61 -7.09
CA GLU A 327 -9.94 -6.71 -7.91
C GLU A 327 -8.58 -7.34 -8.23
N GLY A 328 -8.24 -7.40 -9.52
CA GLY A 328 -7.00 -8.02 -9.97
C GLY A 328 -6.97 -9.54 -9.90
N ASN A 329 -8.13 -10.22 -9.86
CA ASN A 329 -8.31 -11.67 -9.82
C ASN A 329 -7.92 -12.30 -8.46
N ILE A 330 -8.72 -13.26 -8.00
CA ILE A 330 -8.46 -14.03 -6.77
C ILE A 330 -7.07 -14.67 -6.74
N ASN A 331 -6.54 -15.07 -7.90
CA ASN A 331 -5.22 -15.69 -7.99
C ASN A 331 -4.13 -14.75 -7.45
N SER A 332 -4.25 -13.44 -7.64
CA SER A 332 -3.29 -12.46 -7.09
C SER A 332 -3.15 -12.47 -5.56
N TYR A 333 -4.07 -13.12 -4.85
CA TYR A 333 -4.08 -13.24 -3.38
C TYR A 333 -3.71 -14.64 -2.89
N THR A 334 -3.52 -15.59 -3.80
CA THR A 334 -3.20 -17.00 -3.49
C THR A 334 -1.83 -17.43 -4.02
N TYR A 335 -1.06 -16.48 -4.56
CA TYR A 335 0.29 -16.66 -5.05
C TYR A 335 1.19 -15.53 -4.55
N ALA A 336 2.45 -15.85 -4.29
CA ALA A 336 3.54 -14.90 -4.05
C ALA A 336 4.03 -14.29 -5.37
N GLU A 337 4.83 -13.23 -5.30
CA GLU A 337 5.33 -12.53 -6.49
C GLU A 337 6.20 -13.44 -7.38
N ASP A 338 6.97 -14.35 -6.76
CA ASP A 338 7.82 -15.33 -7.46
C ASP A 338 7.05 -16.57 -7.98
N GLY A 339 5.73 -16.59 -7.80
CA GLY A 339 4.83 -17.62 -8.33
C GLY A 339 4.59 -18.82 -7.40
N ALA A 340 5.19 -18.84 -6.21
CA ALA A 340 4.86 -19.80 -5.17
C ALA A 340 3.38 -19.71 -4.78
N SER A 341 2.68 -20.83 -4.73
CA SER A 341 1.24 -20.83 -4.42
C SER A 341 0.96 -21.09 -2.93
N LEU A 342 -0.23 -20.68 -2.48
CA LEU A 342 -0.75 -21.02 -1.16
C LEU A 342 -0.79 -22.54 -0.93
N PHE A 343 -1.01 -23.32 -1.99
CA PHE A 343 -1.00 -24.79 -1.93
C PHE A 343 0.41 -25.35 -1.75
N ASP A 344 1.44 -24.74 -2.33
CA ASP A 344 2.83 -25.15 -2.10
C ASP A 344 3.21 -25.01 -0.63
N VAL A 345 2.88 -23.86 -0.02
CA VAL A 345 3.10 -23.60 1.40
C VAL A 345 2.26 -24.53 2.29
N LEU A 346 0.99 -24.78 1.93
CA LEU A 346 0.13 -25.74 2.64
C LEU A 346 0.68 -27.17 2.57
N ASN A 347 1.19 -27.58 1.42
CA ASN A 347 1.78 -28.91 1.24
C ASN A 347 3.08 -29.04 2.02
N LEU A 348 3.89 -27.98 2.13
CA LEU A 348 5.05 -27.95 3.03
C LEU A 348 4.63 -28.08 4.49
N TYR A 349 3.63 -27.30 4.91
CA TYR A 349 3.08 -27.31 6.28
C TYR A 349 2.48 -28.67 6.68
N THR A 350 1.86 -29.37 5.73
CA THR A 350 1.23 -30.69 5.96
C THR A 350 2.16 -31.87 5.62
N ASN A 351 3.45 -31.60 5.37
CA ASN A 351 4.48 -32.59 5.02
C ASN A 351 4.16 -33.42 3.75
N LYS A 352 3.42 -32.86 2.80
CA LYS A 352 3.10 -33.45 1.49
C LYS A 352 4.04 -32.95 0.39
N LYS A 353 5.35 -33.07 0.61
CA LYS A 353 6.38 -32.46 -0.25
C LYS A 353 6.34 -32.88 -1.72
N HIS A 354 5.86 -34.10 -2.01
CA HIS A 354 5.72 -34.61 -3.37
C HIS A 354 4.69 -33.84 -4.21
N LEU A 355 3.80 -33.05 -3.59
CA LEU A 355 2.81 -32.21 -4.26
C LEU A 355 3.28 -30.77 -4.49
N ILE A 356 4.46 -30.39 -3.98
CA ILE A 356 5.01 -29.03 -4.11
C ILE A 356 5.60 -28.86 -5.51
N ARG A 357 5.14 -27.82 -6.21
CA ARG A 357 5.57 -27.47 -7.57
C ARG A 357 6.68 -26.44 -7.57
N ASP A 358 6.56 -25.44 -6.69
CA ASP A 358 7.56 -24.38 -6.58
C ASP A 358 8.92 -24.92 -6.10
N LEU A 359 9.99 -24.62 -6.83
CA LEU A 359 11.31 -25.19 -6.59
C LEU A 359 11.93 -24.68 -5.28
N LEU A 360 11.70 -23.41 -4.94
CA LEU A 360 12.19 -22.82 -3.70
C LEU A 360 11.53 -23.53 -2.50
N ILE A 361 10.20 -23.58 -2.47
CA ILE A 361 9.45 -24.21 -1.39
C ILE A 361 9.77 -25.71 -1.30
N LYS A 362 9.96 -26.39 -2.45
CA LYS A 362 10.31 -27.82 -2.47
C LYS A 362 11.68 -28.11 -1.84
N GLY A 363 12.63 -27.17 -1.95
CA GLY A 363 13.94 -27.25 -1.30
C GLY A 363 13.91 -27.06 0.22
N MET A 364 12.82 -26.50 0.76
CA MET A 364 12.67 -26.24 2.19
C MET A 364 12.53 -27.54 2.99
N LYS A 365 13.18 -27.58 4.17
CA LYS A 365 13.08 -28.71 5.09
C LYS A 365 11.68 -28.84 5.68
N ASP A 366 11.11 -27.73 6.11
CA ASP A 366 9.83 -27.63 6.79
C ASP A 366 9.37 -26.16 6.77
N ILE A 367 8.24 -25.86 7.40
CA ILE A 367 7.73 -24.49 7.46
C ILE A 367 8.66 -23.55 8.23
N VAL A 368 9.44 -24.05 9.20
CA VAL A 368 10.37 -23.25 10.00
C VAL A 368 11.56 -22.80 9.14
N ASP A 369 12.06 -23.68 8.27
CA ASP A 369 13.08 -23.34 7.27
C ASP A 369 12.59 -22.24 6.31
N LEU A 370 11.33 -22.33 5.84
CA LEU A 370 10.73 -21.30 5.00
C LEU A 370 10.53 -19.97 5.75
N GLU A 371 10.15 -20.01 7.03
CA GLU A 371 10.05 -18.80 7.87
C GLU A 371 11.41 -18.12 8.06
N SER A 372 12.46 -18.89 8.26
CA SER A 372 13.83 -18.37 8.34
C SER A 372 14.23 -17.71 7.02
N TYR A 373 13.93 -18.33 5.88
CA TYR A 373 14.16 -17.73 4.55
C TYR A 373 13.42 -16.40 4.41
N VAL A 374 12.11 -16.36 4.72
CA VAL A 374 11.29 -15.16 4.64
C VAL A 374 11.81 -14.05 5.53
N LYS A 375 12.30 -14.38 6.73
CA LYS A 375 12.86 -13.41 7.67
C LYS A 375 14.15 -12.77 7.14
N ILE A 376 15.09 -13.59 6.66
CA ILE A 376 16.37 -13.10 6.14
C ILE A 376 16.18 -12.34 4.83
N THR A 377 15.26 -12.77 3.97
CA THR A 377 14.98 -12.09 2.71
C THR A 377 14.00 -10.93 2.85
N GLU A 378 13.24 -10.81 3.95
CA GLU A 378 12.09 -9.90 4.10
C GLU A 378 11.05 -10.05 2.96
N ASP A 379 10.73 -11.29 2.58
CA ASP A 379 9.69 -11.57 1.57
C ASP A 379 8.28 -11.50 2.18
N LYS A 380 7.66 -10.33 2.06
CA LYS A 380 6.30 -10.07 2.56
C LYS A 380 5.24 -10.95 1.89
N SER A 381 5.45 -11.33 0.63
CA SER A 381 4.46 -12.09 -0.15
C SER A 381 4.40 -13.55 0.32
N LEU A 382 5.57 -14.18 0.52
CA LEU A 382 5.66 -15.52 1.12
C LEU A 382 5.24 -15.51 2.60
N GLY A 383 5.64 -14.48 3.37
CA GLY A 383 5.22 -14.33 4.77
C GLY A 383 3.69 -14.35 4.92
N MET A 384 2.98 -13.63 4.06
CA MET A 384 1.51 -13.64 4.02
C MET A 384 0.93 -15.03 3.73
N LEU A 385 1.51 -15.80 2.80
CA LEU A 385 1.05 -17.17 2.54
C LEU A 385 1.25 -18.08 3.77
N ILE A 386 2.37 -17.94 4.47
CA ILE A 386 2.66 -18.68 5.71
C ILE A 386 1.60 -18.36 6.78
N GLU A 387 1.27 -17.09 6.97
CA GLU A 387 0.26 -16.64 7.93
C GLU A 387 -1.12 -17.22 7.61
N ILE A 388 -1.55 -17.19 6.34
CA ILE A 388 -2.81 -17.80 5.89
C ILE A 388 -2.80 -19.31 6.18
N VAL A 389 -1.71 -20.01 5.83
CA VAL A 389 -1.57 -21.45 6.05
C VAL A 389 -1.59 -21.81 7.53
N LYS A 390 -0.92 -21.04 8.38
CA LYS A 390 -0.98 -21.23 9.84
C LYS A 390 -2.38 -21.03 10.40
N LYS A 391 -3.11 -20.01 9.92
CA LYS A 391 -4.47 -19.69 10.41
C LYS A 391 -5.50 -20.73 9.98
N TYR A 392 -5.48 -21.17 8.72
CA TYR A 392 -6.57 -21.99 8.14
C TYR A 392 -6.18 -23.44 7.84
N GLY A 393 -4.90 -23.74 7.65
CA GLY A 393 -4.38 -25.08 7.41
C GLY A 393 -5.19 -25.88 6.38
N ASN A 394 -5.62 -27.08 6.78
CA ASN A 394 -6.37 -28.01 5.93
C ASN A 394 -7.76 -27.51 5.49
N LYS A 395 -8.28 -26.40 6.05
CA LYS A 395 -9.56 -25.81 5.61
C LYS A 395 -9.42 -25.01 4.31
N ILE A 396 -8.21 -24.58 3.96
CA ILE A 396 -7.92 -23.74 2.78
C ILE A 396 -8.55 -24.27 1.49
N PRO A 397 -8.42 -25.58 1.13
CA PRO A 397 -9.00 -26.08 -0.12
C PRO A 397 -10.53 -25.91 -0.19
N ALA A 398 -11.23 -26.17 0.92
CA ALA A 398 -12.69 -26.03 0.99
C ALA A 398 -13.12 -24.56 0.89
N ILE A 399 -12.42 -23.69 1.62
CA ILE A 399 -12.65 -22.24 1.62
C ILE A 399 -12.45 -21.66 0.22
N LEU A 400 -11.30 -21.94 -0.42
CA LEU A 400 -11.02 -21.43 -1.76
C LEU A 400 -11.99 -21.97 -2.80
N LYS A 401 -12.45 -23.23 -2.66
CA LYS A 401 -13.48 -23.79 -3.53
C LYS A 401 -14.78 -22.99 -3.42
N GLU A 402 -15.19 -22.64 -2.21
CA GLU A 402 -16.42 -21.85 -2.00
C GLU A 402 -16.29 -20.42 -2.54
N ILE A 403 -15.17 -19.73 -2.25
CA ILE A 403 -14.93 -18.38 -2.76
C ILE A 403 -14.90 -18.39 -4.28
N LYS A 404 -14.19 -19.34 -4.91
CA LYS A 404 -14.12 -19.47 -6.37
C LYS A 404 -15.47 -19.79 -7.00
N ALA A 405 -16.32 -20.58 -6.34
CA ALA A 405 -17.66 -20.89 -6.85
C ALA A 405 -18.60 -19.67 -6.88
N LYS A 406 -18.37 -18.69 -6.01
CA LYS A 406 -19.12 -17.43 -5.92
C LYS A 406 -18.48 -16.29 -6.71
N HIS A 407 -17.22 -16.45 -7.13
CA HIS A 407 -16.48 -15.43 -7.86
C HIS A 407 -16.95 -15.32 -9.31
N ILE A 408 -17.40 -14.13 -9.69
CA ILE A 408 -17.86 -13.87 -11.06
C ILE A 408 -16.71 -13.47 -11.99
N ASN A 409 -16.91 -13.63 -13.30
CA ASN A 409 -15.92 -13.23 -14.30
C ASN A 409 -15.78 -11.71 -14.39
N SER A 410 -14.60 -11.24 -14.79
CA SER A 410 -14.26 -9.80 -14.89
C SER A 410 -15.19 -8.98 -15.78
N ASN A 411 -15.76 -9.58 -16.82
CA ASN A 411 -16.67 -8.90 -17.74
C ASN A 411 -18.02 -8.55 -17.09
N ASN A 412 -18.33 -9.14 -15.94
CA ASN A 412 -19.60 -8.97 -15.23
C ASN A 412 -19.39 -8.31 -13.87
N LYS A 413 -18.32 -7.52 -13.69
CA LYS A 413 -18.00 -6.86 -12.41
C LYS A 413 -19.18 -6.10 -11.80
N GLU A 414 -20.02 -5.49 -12.65
CA GLU A 414 -21.22 -4.74 -12.24
C GLU A 414 -22.29 -5.62 -11.59
N ASP A 415 -22.30 -6.94 -11.84
CA ASP A 415 -23.21 -7.90 -11.24
C ASP A 415 -22.78 -8.36 -9.83
N ALA A 416 -21.63 -7.88 -9.33
CA ALA A 416 -21.12 -8.28 -8.03
C ALA A 416 -21.94 -7.64 -6.90
N GLU A 417 -22.41 -8.46 -5.95
CA GLU A 417 -23.03 -7.98 -4.72
C GLU A 417 -21.99 -7.31 -3.79
N VAL A 418 -20.74 -7.77 -3.87
CA VAL A 418 -19.60 -7.17 -3.16
C VAL A 418 -18.30 -7.39 -3.92
N ILE A 419 -17.46 -6.35 -3.90
CA ILE A 419 -16.11 -6.35 -4.47
C ILE A 419 -15.09 -6.43 -3.33
N PHE A 420 -14.14 -7.34 -3.43
CA PHE A 420 -13.00 -7.45 -2.53
C PHE A 420 -11.78 -6.80 -3.18
N SER A 421 -11.17 -5.85 -2.50
CA SER A 421 -9.95 -5.19 -2.98
C SER A 421 -9.00 -4.87 -1.85
N THR A 422 -7.70 -4.92 -2.11
CA THR A 422 -6.77 -4.20 -1.25
C THR A 422 -6.79 -2.71 -1.57
N VAL A 423 -6.39 -1.87 -0.62
CA VAL A 423 -6.27 -0.42 -0.80
C VAL A 423 -5.40 -0.03 -2.01
N HIS A 424 -4.34 -0.79 -2.29
CA HIS A 424 -3.45 -0.55 -3.43
C HIS A 424 -4.14 -0.77 -4.78
N ARG A 425 -5.01 -1.79 -4.88
CA ARG A 425 -5.75 -2.11 -6.10
C ARG A 425 -7.00 -1.26 -6.28
N SER A 426 -7.59 -0.78 -5.18
CA SER A 426 -8.74 0.13 -5.24
C SER A 426 -8.34 1.57 -5.55
N LYS A 427 -7.04 1.91 -5.54
CA LYS A 427 -6.57 3.23 -5.95
C LYS A 427 -6.94 3.49 -7.42
N GLY A 428 -7.55 4.66 -7.68
CA GLY A 428 -8.16 4.99 -8.98
C GLY A 428 -9.59 4.50 -9.17
N MET A 429 -10.08 3.59 -8.31
CA MET A 429 -11.48 3.13 -8.32
C MET A 429 -12.32 3.92 -7.32
N GLU A 430 -13.64 3.81 -7.44
CA GLU A 430 -14.59 4.49 -6.58
C GLU A 430 -15.81 3.60 -6.38
N TYR A 431 -16.38 3.57 -5.18
CA TYR A 431 -17.52 2.73 -4.83
C TYR A 431 -18.58 3.55 -4.09
N ASP A 432 -19.84 3.23 -4.32
CA ASP A 432 -20.95 3.90 -3.64
C ASP A 432 -20.92 3.60 -2.14
N SER A 433 -20.62 2.34 -1.80
CA SER A 433 -20.41 1.91 -0.42
C SER A 433 -19.08 1.18 -0.21
N VAL A 434 -18.40 1.50 0.87
CA VAL A 434 -17.13 0.87 1.26
C VAL A 434 -17.24 0.31 2.67
N ILE A 435 -16.75 -0.89 2.90
CA ILE A 435 -16.49 -1.48 4.22
C ILE A 435 -14.97 -1.58 4.38
N LEU A 436 -14.43 -0.98 5.45
CA LEU A 436 -13.02 -1.13 5.79
C LEU A 436 -12.80 -2.36 6.66
N ALA A 437 -11.79 -3.15 6.31
CA ALA A 437 -11.26 -4.17 7.20
C ALA A 437 -10.57 -3.53 8.42
N ASN A 438 -10.35 -4.32 9.47
CA ASN A 438 -9.73 -3.87 10.71
C ASN A 438 -8.17 -3.85 10.68
N ASP A 439 -7.57 -4.07 9.52
CA ASP A 439 -6.11 -4.24 9.36
C ASP A 439 -5.37 -2.93 9.00
N PHE A 440 -6.04 -1.78 9.04
CA PHE A 440 -5.41 -0.46 8.90
C PHE A 440 -4.75 0.01 10.19
N ILE A 441 -3.95 1.08 10.06
CA ILE A 441 -3.28 1.73 11.19
C ILE A 441 -4.28 2.53 12.04
N ASP A 442 -4.11 2.45 13.36
CA ASP A 442 -4.87 3.23 14.35
C ASP A 442 -3.90 4.02 15.26
N GLU A 443 -4.45 4.87 16.13
CA GLU A 443 -3.69 5.72 17.05
C GLU A 443 -2.79 4.89 17.99
N GLU A 444 -3.29 3.74 18.48
CA GLU A 444 -2.54 2.83 19.35
C GLU A 444 -1.32 2.23 18.64
N LYS A 445 -1.50 1.77 17.39
CA LYS A 445 -0.41 1.26 16.54
C LYS A 445 0.61 2.35 16.21
N ILE A 446 0.19 3.58 15.95
CA ILE A 446 1.11 4.70 15.70
C ILE A 446 1.97 4.96 16.94
N GLN A 447 1.35 5.02 18.12
CA GLN A 447 2.08 5.26 19.36
C GLN A 447 3.10 4.14 19.62
N TYR A 448 2.70 2.89 19.44
CA TYR A 448 3.60 1.74 19.56
C TYR A 448 4.80 1.82 18.59
N LEU A 449 4.55 2.10 17.30
CA LEU A 449 5.60 2.21 16.29
C LEU A 449 6.57 3.38 16.57
N LYS A 450 6.11 4.44 17.24
CA LYS A 450 6.99 5.54 17.66
C LYS A 450 7.86 5.19 18.86
N ASP A 451 7.34 4.36 19.77
CA ASP A 451 8.06 3.97 20.97
C ASP A 451 9.10 2.86 20.67
N GLU A 452 8.82 1.98 19.71
CA GLU A 452 9.70 0.87 19.32
C GLU A 452 10.84 1.30 18.38
N TYR A 453 10.60 2.28 17.50
CA TYR A 453 11.58 2.72 16.51
C TYR A 453 12.00 4.17 16.76
N GLU A 454 13.31 4.42 16.92
CA GLU A 454 13.87 5.78 16.82
C GLU A 454 13.34 6.46 15.54
N ASN A 455 13.11 7.79 15.57
CA ASN A 455 12.46 8.69 14.57
C ASN A 455 12.69 8.43 13.04
N THR A 456 13.54 7.49 12.67
CA THR A 456 13.83 6.97 11.33
C THR A 456 12.65 6.34 10.56
N GLN A 457 11.53 5.96 11.20
CA GLN A 457 10.39 5.32 10.52
C GLN A 457 9.19 6.24 10.20
N SER A 458 9.30 7.56 10.41
CA SER A 458 8.20 8.51 10.16
C SER A 458 7.62 8.44 8.74
N SER A 459 8.43 8.12 7.73
CA SER A 459 7.96 7.95 6.35
C SER A 459 7.04 6.74 6.16
N LYS A 460 7.32 5.62 6.83
CA LYS A 460 6.49 4.40 6.79
C LYS A 460 5.15 4.62 7.50
N ILE A 461 5.20 5.25 8.69
CA ILE A 461 3.98 5.61 9.42
C ILE A 461 3.12 6.58 8.59
N ASN A 462 3.76 7.54 7.92
CA ASN A 462 3.06 8.45 7.01
C ASN A 462 2.38 7.72 5.84
N GLU A 463 3.03 6.71 5.26
CA GLU A 463 2.44 5.87 4.21
C GLU A 463 1.25 5.06 4.74
N GLU A 464 1.34 4.48 5.94
CA GLU A 464 0.21 3.77 6.57
C GLU A 464 -1.01 4.68 6.81
N ILE A 465 -0.78 5.93 7.23
CA ILE A 465 -1.87 6.91 7.36
C ILE A 465 -2.45 7.28 5.98
N ASN A 466 -1.60 7.43 4.95
CA ASN A 466 -2.05 7.63 3.56
C ASN A 466 -2.92 6.47 3.07
N LEU A 467 -2.62 5.23 3.45
CA LEU A 467 -3.41 4.05 3.08
C LEU A 467 -4.82 4.14 3.67
N LEU A 468 -4.96 4.53 4.94
CA LEU A 468 -6.28 4.76 5.54
C LEU A 468 -7.04 5.88 4.80
N TYR A 469 -6.38 7.01 4.53
CA TYR A 469 -6.97 8.11 3.75
C TYR A 469 -7.44 7.67 2.35
N VAL A 470 -6.60 6.92 1.63
CA VAL A 470 -6.95 6.38 0.31
C VAL A 470 -8.19 5.50 0.42
N ALA A 471 -8.25 4.61 1.40
CA ALA A 471 -9.37 3.69 1.60
C ALA A 471 -10.68 4.44 1.90
N ILE A 472 -10.67 5.41 2.82
CA ILE A 472 -11.82 6.27 3.15
C ILE A 472 -12.32 7.00 1.90
N THR A 473 -11.41 7.62 1.14
CA THR A 473 -11.74 8.44 -0.03
C THR A 473 -12.15 7.65 -1.27
N ARG A 474 -12.18 6.30 -1.22
CA ARG A 474 -12.81 5.49 -2.30
C ARG A 474 -14.34 5.53 -2.22
N THR A 475 -14.89 5.94 -1.09
CA THR A 475 -16.33 6.00 -0.83
C THR A 475 -16.98 7.19 -1.53
N LYS A 476 -18.12 6.99 -2.19
CA LYS A 476 -18.97 8.09 -2.69
C LYS A 476 -20.11 8.44 -1.75
N ASN A 477 -20.71 7.45 -1.08
CA ASN A 477 -21.91 7.63 -0.25
C ASN A 477 -21.78 7.05 1.18
N LYS A 478 -21.68 5.71 1.34
CA LYS A 478 -21.72 5.04 2.67
C LYS A 478 -20.41 4.34 3.03
N LEU A 479 -19.81 4.73 4.15
CA LEU A 479 -18.61 4.10 4.70
C LEU A 479 -18.98 3.29 5.95
N TYR A 480 -18.57 2.03 6.00
CA TYR A 480 -18.58 1.19 7.19
C TYR A 480 -17.15 1.10 7.71
N ILE A 481 -16.91 1.56 8.93
CA ILE A 481 -15.56 1.69 9.50
C ILE A 481 -15.50 1.03 10.89
N PRO A 482 -14.48 0.19 11.17
CA PRO A 482 -14.21 -0.33 12.51
C PRO A 482 -14.03 0.78 13.55
N GLU A 483 -14.59 0.57 14.75
CA GLU A 483 -14.57 1.55 15.86
C GLU A 483 -13.16 2.06 16.20
N ASN A 484 -12.14 1.20 16.18
CA ASN A 484 -10.76 1.57 16.48
C ASN A 484 -10.09 2.45 15.41
N LEU A 485 -10.63 2.49 14.18
CA LEU A 485 -10.14 3.36 13.11
C LEU A 485 -10.81 4.75 13.12
N LEU A 486 -11.82 4.96 13.95
CA LEU A 486 -12.48 6.24 14.10
C LEU A 486 -11.69 7.17 15.04
N PRO A 487 -11.53 8.45 14.67
CA PRO A 487 -11.01 9.45 15.60
C PRO A 487 -11.87 9.54 16.87
N LEU A 488 -11.24 9.72 18.04
CA LEU A 488 -11.86 9.73 19.37
C LEU A 488 -13.07 10.67 19.55
N ARG A 489 -13.25 11.65 18.65
CA ARG A 489 -14.30 12.68 18.70
C ARG A 489 -15.03 12.86 17.37
N PHE A 490 -15.13 11.81 16.56
CA PHE A 490 -15.87 11.89 15.30
C PHE A 490 -17.39 11.91 15.55
N PRO A 491 -18.15 12.90 15.06
CA PRO A 491 -19.59 12.98 15.28
C PRO A 491 -20.34 11.87 14.53
N GLU A 492 -21.45 11.40 15.10
CA GLU A 492 -22.36 10.51 14.38
C GLU A 492 -22.92 11.23 13.14
N CYS A 493 -22.89 10.55 12.00
CA CYS A 493 -23.49 11.05 10.77
C CYS A 493 -24.01 9.90 9.90
N GLU A 494 -24.97 10.21 9.03
CA GLU A 494 -25.70 9.21 8.24
C GLU A 494 -24.80 8.39 7.29
N ASN A 495 -23.70 8.98 6.83
CA ASN A 495 -22.81 8.38 5.83
C ASN A 495 -21.75 7.46 6.44
N ILE A 496 -21.52 7.52 7.75
CA ILE A 496 -20.44 6.79 8.43
C ILE A 496 -21.07 5.85 9.46
N ILE A 497 -20.94 4.56 9.19
CA ILE A 497 -21.53 3.48 9.97
C ILE A 497 -20.42 2.77 10.74
N ILE A 498 -20.51 2.81 12.06
CA ILE A 498 -19.52 2.19 12.94
C ILE A 498 -19.74 0.68 12.96
N VAL A 499 -18.69 -0.08 12.70
CA VAL A 499 -18.69 -1.55 12.81
C VAL A 499 -17.96 -1.93 14.11
N PRO A 500 -18.54 -2.78 14.97
CA PRO A 500 -17.86 -3.26 16.17
C PRO A 500 -16.58 -3.99 15.79
N SER A 501 -15.44 -3.55 16.31
CA SER A 501 -14.16 -4.22 16.09
C SER A 501 -14.05 -5.44 17.01
N ASN A 502 -14.09 -6.65 16.44
CA ASN A 502 -13.72 -7.87 17.16
C ASN A 502 -12.22 -7.81 17.48
N LYS A 503 -11.87 -7.64 18.76
CA LYS A 503 -10.45 -7.54 19.19
C LYS A 503 -9.64 -8.82 18.95
N ASP A 504 -10.28 -9.93 18.62
CA ASP A 504 -9.61 -11.20 18.30
C ASP A 504 -8.93 -11.18 16.91
N ASP A 505 -9.31 -10.27 16.01
CA ASP A 505 -8.68 -10.13 14.69
C ASP A 505 -7.38 -9.30 14.70
N ASN A 506 -7.08 -8.66 15.84
CA ASN A 506 -5.80 -8.00 16.10
C ASN A 506 -4.75 -8.95 16.68
N GLN A 507 -4.86 -10.28 16.45
CA GLN A 507 -3.72 -11.17 16.64
C GLN A 507 -2.66 -10.85 15.59
N ILE A 508 -1.86 -9.82 15.87
CA ILE A 508 -0.44 -9.85 15.53
C ILE A 508 0.03 -11.22 16.02
N VAL A 509 0.50 -12.07 15.11
CA VAL A 509 1.23 -13.28 15.47
C VAL A 509 2.57 -12.79 16.02
N ILE A 510 2.55 -12.37 17.28
CA ILE A 510 3.74 -12.07 18.05
C ILE A 510 4.41 -13.42 18.28
N ASP A 511 5.68 -13.54 17.88
CA ASP A 511 6.52 -14.70 18.18
C ASP A 511 6.36 -15.06 19.67
N PRO A 512 5.91 -16.29 20.02
CA PRO A 512 5.73 -16.70 21.42
C PRO A 512 7.01 -16.60 22.25
N ASN A 513 8.18 -16.53 21.60
CA ASN A 513 9.47 -16.37 22.24
C ASN A 513 9.95 -14.91 22.34
N SER A 514 9.22 -13.94 21.77
CA SER A 514 9.56 -12.52 21.88
C SER A 514 9.45 -12.00 23.33
N GLU A 515 10.29 -11.03 23.68
CA GLU A 515 10.18 -10.32 24.98
C GLU A 515 8.81 -9.63 25.14
N LEU A 516 8.17 -9.25 24.02
CA LEU A 516 6.84 -8.66 23.96
C LEU A 516 5.74 -9.60 24.51
N ALA A 517 5.79 -10.90 24.21
CA ALA A 517 4.85 -11.88 24.76
C ALA A 517 5.00 -12.03 26.29
N LYS A 518 6.23 -11.90 26.80
CA LYS A 518 6.57 -11.97 28.23
C LYS A 518 6.22 -10.67 28.99
N GLU A 519 6.24 -9.52 28.32
CA GLU A 519 5.84 -8.23 28.90
C GLU A 519 4.32 -7.99 28.90
N ILE A 520 3.59 -8.43 27.87
CA ILE A 520 2.12 -8.33 27.83
C ILE A 520 1.48 -9.17 28.95
N GLN A 521 2.06 -10.33 29.29
CA GLN A 521 1.66 -11.10 30.47
C GLN A 521 1.92 -10.37 31.79
N LYS A 522 2.88 -9.43 31.84
CA LYS A 522 3.23 -8.67 33.06
C LYS A 522 2.35 -7.42 33.27
N LYS A 523 1.79 -6.80 32.24
CA LYS A 523 1.04 -5.51 32.35
C LYS A 523 -0.44 -5.61 32.72
N HIS A 524 -1.01 -6.81 32.86
CA HIS A 524 -2.39 -7.01 33.37
C HIS A 524 -2.47 -8.06 34.49
N ASN A 525 -1.74 -7.83 35.58
CA ASN A 525 -1.69 -8.74 36.75
C ASN A 525 -3.04 -9.06 37.42
N ASN A 526 -4.12 -8.33 37.09
CA ASN A 526 -5.43 -8.47 37.74
C ASN A 526 -6.58 -8.75 36.75
N ALA A 527 -6.36 -8.96 35.45
CA ALA A 527 -7.48 -9.17 34.51
C ALA A 527 -8.33 -10.43 34.84
N PHE A 528 -7.73 -11.42 35.51
CA PHE A 528 -8.38 -12.69 35.87
C PHE A 528 -8.56 -12.91 37.39
N LYS A 529 -8.29 -11.91 38.24
CA LYS A 529 -8.49 -12.04 39.69
C LYS A 529 -9.94 -11.75 40.09
N PRO A 530 -10.52 -12.45 41.09
CA PRO A 530 -11.82 -12.09 41.65
C PRO A 530 -11.87 -10.63 42.11
N TRP A 531 -13.06 -10.04 42.12
CA TRP A 531 -13.27 -8.68 42.66
C TRP A 531 -13.24 -8.73 44.19
N THR A 532 -12.49 -7.83 44.81
CA THR A 532 -12.58 -7.63 46.27
C THR A 532 -13.68 -6.62 46.59
N PHE A 533 -14.24 -6.71 47.81
CA PHE A 533 -15.27 -5.77 48.28
C PHE A 533 -14.82 -4.30 48.19
N GLU A 534 -13.54 -4.03 48.49
CA GLU A 534 -12.94 -2.69 48.39
C GLU A 534 -12.88 -2.17 46.94
N GLN A 535 -12.61 -3.06 45.96
CA GLN A 535 -12.64 -2.70 44.54
C GLN A 535 -14.05 -2.43 44.04
N GLU A 536 -15.06 -3.12 44.57
CA GLU A 536 -16.46 -2.87 44.24
C GLU A 536 -16.95 -1.50 44.74
N ILE A 537 -16.54 -1.10 45.95
CA ILE A 537 -16.83 0.24 46.50
C ILE A 537 -16.20 1.30 45.60
N LYS A 538 -14.91 1.15 45.28
CA LYS A 538 -14.18 2.10 44.43
C LYS A 538 -14.76 2.21 43.02
N LEU A 539 -15.27 1.11 42.46
CA LEU A 539 -15.99 1.12 41.19
C LEU A 539 -17.28 1.96 41.28
N LYS A 540 -18.08 1.77 42.34
CA LYS A 540 -19.32 2.54 42.55
C LYS A 540 -19.06 4.03 42.73
N GLU A 541 -18.02 4.40 43.49
CA GLU A 541 -17.61 5.80 43.67
C GLU A 541 -17.25 6.47 42.33
N LYS A 542 -16.46 5.78 41.49
CA LYS A 542 -16.02 6.31 40.19
C LYS A 542 -17.13 6.41 39.16
N LEU A 543 -18.07 5.47 39.16
CA LEU A 543 -19.27 5.54 38.33
C LEU A 543 -20.18 6.72 38.74
N THR A 544 -20.31 6.97 40.04
CA THR A 544 -21.08 8.12 40.57
C THR A 544 -20.45 9.46 40.18
N ALA A 545 -19.13 9.50 39.98
CA ALA A 545 -18.39 10.66 39.52
C ALA A 545 -18.45 10.91 37.99
N LYS A 546 -19.28 10.17 37.23
CA LYS A 546 -19.41 10.24 35.75
C LYS A 546 -18.10 10.02 34.98
N SER A 547 -17.12 9.31 35.55
CA SER A 547 -15.92 8.92 34.81
C SER A 547 -16.25 7.88 33.74
N SER A 548 -15.62 7.96 32.58
CA SER A 548 -15.82 6.99 31.51
C SER A 548 -15.28 5.62 31.88
N ILE A 549 -15.85 4.54 31.32
CA ILE A 549 -15.37 3.16 31.55
C ILE A 549 -13.87 3.01 31.20
N LYS A 550 -13.37 3.80 30.24
CA LYS A 550 -11.96 3.81 29.83
C LYS A 550 -11.06 4.43 30.91
N GLU A 551 -11.50 5.52 31.56
CA GLU A 551 -10.78 6.11 32.70
C GLU A 551 -10.79 5.19 33.93
N ILE A 552 -11.92 4.56 34.22
CA ILE A 552 -12.06 3.59 35.31
C ILE A 552 -11.13 2.39 35.07
N SER A 553 -11.01 1.93 33.82
CA SER A 553 -10.10 0.84 33.41
C SER A 553 -8.64 1.15 33.73
N VAL A 554 -8.18 2.37 33.42
CA VAL A 554 -6.81 2.82 33.71
C VAL A 554 -6.59 2.96 35.22
N ILE A 555 -7.51 3.60 35.94
CA ILE A 555 -7.39 3.85 37.38
C ILE A 555 -7.42 2.55 38.20
N MET A 556 -8.21 1.57 37.76
CA MET A 556 -8.39 0.32 38.49
C MET A 556 -7.46 -0.80 38.01
N GLY A 557 -6.70 -0.60 36.92
CA GLY A 557 -5.85 -1.63 36.33
C GLY A 557 -6.64 -2.89 35.92
N ARG A 558 -7.90 -2.71 35.52
CA ARG A 558 -8.85 -3.77 35.11
C ARG A 558 -9.28 -3.53 33.67
N SER A 559 -9.53 -4.59 32.91
CA SER A 559 -10.04 -4.44 31.54
C SER A 559 -11.45 -3.83 31.54
N THR A 560 -11.79 -3.09 30.49
CA THR A 560 -13.14 -2.53 30.30
C THR A 560 -14.23 -3.61 30.31
N LYS A 561 -13.93 -4.81 29.81
CA LYS A 561 -14.80 -6.00 29.89
C LYS A 561 -15.03 -6.48 31.32
N SER A 562 -13.97 -6.52 32.16
CA SER A 562 -14.09 -6.87 33.57
C SER A 562 -14.95 -5.87 34.34
N ILE A 563 -14.85 -4.58 34.00
CA ILE A 563 -15.65 -3.51 34.62
C ILE A 563 -17.12 -3.63 34.19
N ARG A 564 -17.40 -3.77 32.89
CA ARG A 564 -18.78 -3.93 32.37
C ARG A 564 -19.47 -5.17 32.93
N ALA A 565 -18.79 -6.33 32.90
CA ALA A 565 -19.33 -7.56 33.48
C ALA A 565 -19.62 -7.41 34.99
N LYS A 566 -18.84 -6.60 35.70
CA LYS A 566 -19.09 -6.32 37.11
C LYS A 566 -20.26 -5.36 37.31
N MET A 567 -20.38 -4.32 36.50
CA MET A 567 -21.53 -3.41 36.49
C MET A 567 -22.84 -4.18 36.24
N ASP A 568 -22.84 -5.10 35.28
CA ASP A 568 -23.99 -5.97 34.99
C ASP A 568 -24.36 -6.84 36.20
N SER A 569 -23.36 -7.45 36.85
CA SER A 569 -23.58 -8.25 38.07
C SER A 569 -24.12 -7.43 39.25
N LEU A 570 -23.77 -6.14 39.31
CA LEU A 570 -24.21 -5.20 40.34
C LEU A 570 -25.50 -4.45 39.96
N LYS A 571 -26.07 -4.73 38.78
CA LYS A 571 -27.26 -4.05 38.20
C LYS A 571 -27.12 -2.52 38.12
N ILE A 572 -25.91 -2.02 37.88
CA ILE A 572 -25.65 -0.59 37.70
C ILE A 572 -25.81 -0.27 36.22
N LYS A 573 -26.79 0.57 35.87
CA LYS A 573 -26.99 1.07 34.51
C LYS A 573 -26.15 2.32 34.27
N GLU A 574 -25.70 2.48 33.03
CA GLU A 574 -24.88 3.61 32.56
C GLU A 574 -25.62 4.95 32.64
#